data_AF-A0A943K9D4-F1
#
_entry.id   AF-A0A943K9D4-F1
#
_cell.length_a   1.000
_cell.length_b   1.000
_cell.length_c   1.000
_cell.angle_alpha   90.00
_cell.angle_beta   90.00
_cell.angle_gamma   90.00
#
_symmetry.space_group_name_H-M   'P 1'
#
loop_
_entity.id
_entity.type
_entity.pdbx_description
1 polymer ?
#
loop_
_entity_poly.entity_id
_entity_poly.type
_entity_poly.pdbx_seq_one_letter_code
_entity_poly.pdbx_strand_id
1 'polypeptide(L)' 'MSKQYDLLINQFAQGQGITEQLKAENQMLWVQMMNNIANQAREIIYNDIIYNYQSQF' A
#
# COMPACT_ATOMS: atom_id res chain seq x y z
N MET A 1 -8.97 6.28 -6.26
CA MET A 1 -8.18 6.08 -5.02
C MET A 1 -7.74 7.42 -4.48
N SER A 2 -7.47 7.55 -3.17
CA SER A 2 -7.10 8.82 -2.53
C SER A 2 -5.60 9.11 -2.68
N LYS A 3 -5.19 10.38 -2.57
CA LYS A 3 -3.76 10.76 -2.57
C LYS A 3 -2.95 10.04 -1.49
N GLN A 4 -3.58 9.74 -0.34
CA GLN A 4 -2.95 9.01 0.75
C GLN A 4 -2.66 7.55 0.37
N TYR A 5 -3.56 6.92 -0.39
CA TYR A 5 -3.35 5.56 -0.89
C TYR A 5 -2.11 5.51 -1.79
N ASP A 6 -2.04 6.40 -2.79
CA ASP A 6 -0.90 6.42 -3.72
C ASP A 6 0.42 6.73 -3.00
N LEU A 7 0.40 7.58 -1.96
CA LEU A 7 1.58 7.85 -1.14
C LEU A 7 2.05 6.59 -0.38
N LEU A 8 1.14 5.90 0.30
CA LEU A 8 1.45 4.68 1.05
C LEU A 8 1.98 3.57 0.14
N ILE A 9 1.37 3.37 -1.03
CA ILE A 9 1.86 2.41 -2.03
C ILE A 9 3.30 2.72 -2.42
N ASN A 10 3.60 3.98 -2.75
CA ASN A 10 4.96 4.38 -3.14
C ASN A 10 5.96 4.20 -2.01
N GLN A 11 5.60 4.57 -0.78
CA GLN A 11 6.46 4.41 0.40
C GLN A 11 6.75 2.93 0.68
N PHE A 12 5.73 2.07 0.64
CA PHE A 12 5.92 0.64 0.85
C PHE A 12 6.68 -0.04 -0.28
N ALA A 13 6.42 0.34 -1.53
CA ALA A 13 7.17 -0.17 -2.67
C ALA A 13 8.66 0.17 -2.56
N GLN A 14 8.99 1.41 -2.20
CA GLN A 14 10.37 1.84 -1.97
C GLN A 14 11.00 1.12 -0.78
N GLY A 15 10.30 1.03 0.36
CA GLY A 15 10.80 0.39 1.58
C GLY A 15 11.01 -1.12 1.45
N GLN A 16 10.22 -1.79 0.60
CA GLN A 16 10.31 -3.24 0.35
C GLN A 16 11.12 -3.59 -0.91
N GLY A 17 11.71 -2.61 -1.59
CA GLY A 17 12.52 -2.84 -2.79
C GLY A 17 11.73 -3.39 -3.98
N ILE A 18 10.43 -3.09 -4.07
CA ILE A 18 9.57 -3.51 -5.17
C ILE A 18 9.86 -2.62 -6.39
N THR A 19 10.63 -3.16 -7.33
CA THR A 19 11.14 -2.42 -8.50
C THR A 19 10.65 -3.00 -9.83
N GLU A 20 10.77 -2.24 -10.91
CA GLU A 20 10.54 -2.78 -12.26
C GLU A 20 11.57 -3.84 -12.64
N GLN A 21 12.78 -3.83 -12.05
CA GLN A 21 13.75 -4.92 -12.20
C GLN A 21 13.21 -6.21 -11.58
N LEU A 22 12.70 -6.17 -10.35
CA LEU A 22 12.05 -7.31 -9.71
C LEU A 22 10.89 -7.86 -10.56
N LYS A 23 10.12 -6.97 -11.20
CA LYS A 23 9.04 -7.37 -12.09
C LYS A 23 9.52 -8.11 -13.33
N ALA A 24 10.64 -7.67 -13.91
CA ALA A 24 11.25 -8.32 -15.07
C ALA A 24 11.87 -9.68 -14.72
N GLU A 25 12.48 -9.79 -13.53
CA GLU A 25 13.12 -11.02 -13.05
C GLU A 25 12.11 -12.04 -12.51
N ASN A 26 11.08 -11.57 -11.80
CA ASN A 26 10.05 -12.40 -11.18
C ASN A 26 8.72 -11.64 -11.04
N GLN A 27 7.95 -11.64 -12.13
CA GLN A 27 6.66 -10.95 -12.21
C GLN A 27 5.65 -11.46 -11.17
N MET A 28 5.63 -12.77 -10.86
CA MET A 28 4.67 -13.32 -9.90
C MET A 28 4.96 -12.81 -8.49
N LEU A 29 6.22 -12.79 -8.08
CA LEU A 29 6.63 -12.20 -6.81
C LEU A 29 6.31 -10.70 -6.75
N TRP A 30 6.59 -9.97 -7.84
CA TRP A 30 6.25 -8.54 -7.91
C TRP A 30 4.75 -8.29 -7.71
N VAL A 31 3.89 -9.06 -8.38
CA VAL A 31 2.42 -8.95 -8.20
C VAL A 31 2.01 -9.30 -6.77
N GLN A 32 2.58 -10.36 -6.19
CA GLN A 32 2.29 -10.74 -4.80
C GLN A 32 2.65 -9.62 -3.81
N MET A 33 3.83 -9.01 -3.97
CA MET A 33 4.27 -7.92 -3.12
C MET A 33 3.44 -6.65 -3.32
N MET A 34 3.13 -6.28 -4.57
CA MET A 34 2.25 -5.16 -4.88
C MET A 34 0.84 -5.34 -4.27
N ASN A 35 0.31 -6.56 -4.32
CA ASN A 35 -0.98 -6.87 -3.69
C ASN A 35 -0.93 -6.76 -2.16
N ASN A 36 0.18 -7.19 -1.55
CA ASN A 36 0.38 -7.09 -0.11
C ASN A 36 0.38 -5.62 0.34
N ILE A 37 1.21 -4.78 -0.29
CA ILE A 37 1.27 -3.35 0.07
C ILE A 37 -0.05 -2.62 -0.21
N ALA A 38 -0.78 -3.04 -1.25
CA ALA A 38 -2.10 -2.52 -1.53
C ALA A 38 -3.12 -2.85 -0.45
N ASN A 39 -3.01 -4.04 0.14
CA ASN A 39 -3.84 -4.39 1.27
C ASN A 39 -3.49 -3.59 2.52
N GLN A 40 -2.20 -3.47 2.84
CA GLN A 40 -1.72 -2.66 3.98
C GLN A 40 -2.15 -1.19 3.85
N ALA A 41 -2.03 -0.60 2.66
CA ALA A 41 -2.46 0.78 2.41
C ALA A 41 -3.97 0.99 2.63
N ARG A 42 -4.80 0.01 2.23
CA ARG A 42 -6.25 0.05 2.50
C ARG A 42 -6.55 -0.04 3.98
N GLU A 43 -5.87 -0.93 4.72
CA GLU A 43 -6.08 -1.10 6.15
C GLU A 43 -5.73 0.16 6.94
N ILE A 44 -4.62 0.82 6.62
CA ILE A 44 -4.23 2.09 7.27
C ILE A 44 -5.29 3.17 7.03
N ILE A 45 -5.69 3.37 5.77
CA ILE A 45 -6.69 4.39 5.43
C ILE A 45 -8.03 4.09 6.09
N TYR A 46 -8.44 2.82 6.11
CA TYR A 46 -9.70 2.42 6.73
C TYR A 46 -9.67 2.68 8.25
N ASN A 47 -8.57 2.34 8.91
CA ASN A 47 -8.37 2.61 10.32
C ASN A 47 -8.38 4.12 10.60
N ASP A 48 -7.66 4.92 9.81
CA ASP A 48 -7.67 6.39 9.94
C ASP A 48 -9.09 6.94 9.81
N ILE A 49 -9.85 6.46 8.83
CA ILE A 49 -11.24 6.88 8.62
C ILE A 49 -12.11 6.52 9.83
N ILE A 50 -12.04 5.28 10.32
CA ILE A 50 -12.81 4.86 11.50
C ILE A 50 -12.43 5.66 12.74
N TYR A 51 -11.15 5.79 13.05
CA TYR A 51 -10.67 6.53 14.22
C TYR A 51 -11.12 7.99 14.17
N ASN A 52 -11.04 8.62 12.99
CA ASN A 52 -11.52 9.98 12.82
C ASN A 52 -13.03 10.11 13.02
N TYR A 53 -13.83 9.13 12.56
CA TYR A 53 -15.28 9.13 12.81
C TYR A 53 -15.62 8.89 14.28
N GLN A 54 -14.94 7.94 14.94
CA GLN A 54 -15.18 7.62 16.35
C GLN A 54 -14.77 8.76 17.29
N SER A 55 -13.72 9.51 16.95
CA SER A 55 -13.25 10.66 17.73
C SER A 55 -14.14 11.90 17.62
N GLN A 56 -15.17 11.90 16.75
CA GLN A 56 -16.13 13.00 16.60
C GLN A 56 -17.42 12.80 17.43
N PHE A 57 -17.52 11.70 18.19
CA PHE A 57 -18.59 11.42 19.15
C PHE A 57 -18.03 11.39 20.58
#